data_AF-A0A3D9AQ21-F1
#
_entry.id   AF-A0A3D9AQ21-F1
#
_cell.length_a   1.000
_cell.length_b   1.000
_cell.length_c   1.000
_cell.angle_alpha   90.00
_cell.angle_beta   90.00
_cell.angle_gamma   90.00
#
_symmetry.space_group_name_H-M   'P 1'
#
loop_
_entity.id
_entity.type
_entity.pdbx_description
1 polymer ?
#
loop_
_entity_poly.entity_id
_entity_poly.type
_entity_poly.pdbx_seq_one_letter_code
_entity_poly.pdbx_strand_id
1 'polypeptide(L)'
;MKLDGIDGLISLPMFKETDFIIDFDKQEITLTDFSKDKKSKSFDIQLTTHADKTIDISTYIMLNNQFKIQVLLDSGAGNNSFWLSYKLIKNLAMDSSKLEVMEKKSEFNENVVTKFYKGLVGSISNEFVTLKDPKVMFVEGLIYEGKTSINWLGKKIGISLKNKKMYILD
;
A
#
# COMPACT_ATOMS: atom_id res chain seq x y z
N MET A 1 -20.84 6.77 13.91
CA MET A 1 -20.32 8.00 13.29
C MET A 1 -19.94 7.66 11.88
N LYS A 2 -20.45 8.39 10.88
CA LYS A 2 -20.19 8.17 9.46
C LYS A 2 -19.31 9.34 8.99
N LEU A 3 -18.12 9.03 8.51
CA LEU A 3 -17.22 10.02 7.90
C LEU A 3 -17.43 9.90 6.40
N ASP A 4 -18.06 10.90 5.78
CA ASP A 4 -18.29 10.93 4.33
C ASP A 4 -16.99 11.33 3.60
N GLY A 5 -16.53 10.46 2.69
CA GLY A 5 -15.45 10.75 1.74
C GLY A 5 -14.07 10.30 2.21
N ILE A 6 -13.61 9.15 1.72
CA ILE A 6 -12.20 8.73 1.84
C ILE A 6 -11.52 9.03 0.49
N ASP A 7 -11.14 10.29 0.29
CA ASP A 7 -10.23 10.70 -0.79
C ASP A 7 -8.98 11.39 -0.18
N GLY A 8 -8.51 10.84 0.95
CA GLY A 8 -7.54 11.51 1.81
C GLY A 8 -6.70 10.58 2.70
N LEU A 9 -5.73 11.20 3.36
CA LEU A 9 -4.82 10.55 4.31
C LEU A 9 -5.59 10.17 5.58
N ILE A 10 -5.49 8.90 5.99
CA ILE A 10 -6.06 8.41 7.25
C ILE A 10 -4.99 8.45 8.33
N SER A 11 -5.19 9.27 9.36
CA SER A 11 -4.30 9.28 10.53
C SER A 11 -4.57 8.05 11.40
N LEU A 12 -3.58 7.18 11.55
CA LEU A 12 -3.71 5.92 12.27
C LEU A 12 -3.65 5.96 13.81
N PRO A 13 -2.97 6.93 14.47
CA PRO A 13 -2.89 6.98 15.93
C PRO A 13 -4.23 6.92 16.67
N MET A 14 -5.30 7.50 16.10
CA MET A 14 -6.65 7.48 16.70
C MET A 14 -7.29 6.07 16.73
N PHE A 15 -6.78 5.14 15.94
CA PHE A 15 -7.29 3.76 15.83
C PHE A 15 -6.39 2.74 16.54
N LYS A 16 -5.44 3.18 17.39
CA LYS A 16 -4.49 2.28 18.05
C LYS A 16 -5.18 1.14 18.81
N GLU A 17 -6.28 1.44 19.50
CA GLU A 17 -7.06 0.49 20.30
C GLU A 17 -8.42 0.10 19.67
N THR A 18 -8.80 0.79 18.58
CA THR A 18 -10.12 0.67 17.96
C THR A 18 -9.99 0.07 16.57
N ASP A 19 -10.64 -1.06 16.35
CA ASP A 19 -10.68 -1.66 15.03
C ASP A 19 -11.62 -0.88 14.13
N PHE A 20 -11.35 -0.88 12.84
CA PHE A 20 -12.18 -0.15 11.89
C PHE A 20 -12.24 -0.84 10.54
N ILE A 21 -13.31 -0.54 9.81
CA ILE A 21 -13.54 -1.00 8.44
C ILE A 21 -13.49 0.21 7.54
N ILE A 22 -12.77 0.08 6.43
CA ILE A 22 -12.86 0.98 5.28
C ILE A 22 -13.75 0.28 4.23
N ASP A 23 -14.86 0.92 3.89
CA ASP A 23 -15.76 0.51 2.82
C ASP A 23 -15.58 1.49 1.66
N PHE A 24 -14.83 1.08 0.62
CA PHE A 24 -14.49 1.96 -0.51
C PHE A 24 -15.68 2.19 -1.44
N ASP A 25 -16.63 1.25 -1.52
CA ASP A 25 -17.85 1.39 -2.31
C ASP A 25 -18.77 2.45 -1.68
N LYS A 26 -18.88 2.47 -0.35
CA LYS A 26 -19.68 3.47 0.38
C LYS A 26 -18.91 4.75 0.73
N GLN A 27 -17.58 4.72 0.60
CA GLN A 27 -16.67 5.78 1.06
C GLN A 27 -16.82 6.09 2.56
N GLU A 28 -16.89 5.05 3.39
CA GLU A 28 -17.15 5.16 4.83
C GLU A 28 -16.09 4.45 5.68
N ILE A 29 -15.79 5.02 6.84
CA ILE A 29 -15.07 4.33 7.92
C ILE A 29 -16.07 3.95 9.01
N THR A 30 -16.11 2.66 9.36
CA THR A 30 -16.95 2.13 10.46
C THR A 30 -16.06 1.60 11.58
N LEU A 31 -16.21 2.12 12.79
CA LEU A 31 -15.56 1.58 13.98
C LEU A 31 -16.20 0.24 14.35
N THR A 32 -15.39 -0.75 14.72
CA THR A 32 -15.83 -2.10 15.04
C THR A 32 -14.92 -2.75 16.10
N ASP A 33 -15.16 -4.03 16.37
CA ASP A 33 -14.32 -4.88 17.22
C ASP A 33 -14.16 -6.27 16.58
N PHE A 34 -12.97 -6.56 16.07
CA PHE A 34 -12.64 -7.85 15.47
C PHE A 34 -12.21 -8.90 16.51
N SER A 35 -12.12 -8.57 17.80
CA SER A 35 -11.68 -9.52 18.84
C SER A 35 -12.52 -10.81 18.91
N LYS A 36 -13.77 -10.74 18.44
CA LYS A 36 -14.72 -11.86 18.42
C LYS A 36 -14.78 -12.58 17.09
N ASP A 37 -14.13 -12.06 16.05
CA ASP A 37 -14.23 -12.58 14.70
C ASP A 37 -13.05 -13.51 14.37
N LYS A 38 -13.27 -14.81 14.54
CA LYS A 38 -12.25 -15.85 14.33
C LYS A 38 -12.23 -16.43 12.91
N LYS A 39 -13.15 -16.02 12.02
CA LYS A 39 -13.35 -16.69 10.72
C LYS A 39 -13.00 -15.81 9.52
N SER A 40 -12.76 -14.53 9.73
CA SER A 40 -12.45 -13.60 8.64
C SER A 40 -11.06 -13.87 8.04
N LYS A 41 -10.97 -13.86 6.70
CA LYS A 41 -9.70 -13.94 5.96
C LYS A 41 -8.83 -12.76 6.40
N SER A 42 -7.66 -13.03 6.96
CA SER A 42 -6.78 -12.00 7.49
C SER A 42 -5.33 -12.32 7.24
N PHE A 43 -4.52 -11.27 7.11
CA PHE A 43 -3.08 -11.36 6.98
C PHE A 43 -2.40 -10.38 7.94
N ASP A 44 -1.14 -10.67 8.24
CA ASP A 44 -0.36 -9.88 9.18
C ASP A 44 0.15 -8.59 8.55
N ILE A 45 0.15 -7.52 9.35
CA ILE A 45 0.74 -6.24 9.02
C ILE A 45 1.87 -5.92 9.98
N GLN A 46 2.82 -5.10 9.53
CA GLN A 46 3.86 -4.52 10.35
C GLN A 46 3.51 -3.06 10.65
N LEU A 47 3.78 -2.63 11.88
CA LEU A 47 3.58 -1.25 12.30
C LEU A 47 4.95 -0.61 12.55
N THR A 48 5.19 0.53 11.93
CA THR A 48 6.35 1.38 12.21
C THR A 48 5.87 2.64 12.89
N THR A 49 6.58 3.09 13.93
CA THR A 49 6.30 4.36 14.59
C THR A 49 7.49 5.29 14.48
N HIS A 50 7.21 6.59 14.35
CA HIS A 50 8.23 7.63 14.35
C HIS A 50 8.06 8.53 15.58
N ALA A 51 8.89 8.29 16.60
CA ALA A 51 8.89 9.02 17.87
C ALA A 51 7.49 9.11 18.51
N ASP A 52 6.70 8.04 18.39
CA ASP A 52 5.30 7.95 18.85
C ASP A 52 4.32 8.97 18.23
N LYS A 53 4.72 9.68 17.16
CA LYS A 53 3.89 10.69 16.48
C LYS A 53 3.09 10.12 15.34
N THR A 54 3.67 9.18 14.58
CA THR A 54 3.02 8.55 13.43
C THR A 54 3.00 7.05 13.59
N ILE A 55 2.05 6.42 12.91
CA ILE A 55 1.98 4.98 12.73
C ILE A 55 1.84 4.75 11.23
N ASP A 56 2.72 3.92 10.68
CA ASP A 56 2.72 3.48 9.30
C ASP A 56 2.44 1.98 9.25
N ILE A 57 1.63 1.55 8.27
CA ILE A 57 1.31 0.14 8.03
C ILE A 57 2.12 -0.35 6.85
N SER A 58 2.86 -1.44 7.04
CA SER A 58 3.46 -2.20 5.96
C SER A 58 2.95 -3.63 5.93
N THR A 59 3.03 -4.28 4.78
CA THR A 59 2.75 -5.71 4.66
C THR A 59 3.63 -6.34 3.59
N TYR A 60 3.73 -7.67 3.61
CA TYR A 60 4.43 -8.40 2.57
C TYR A 60 3.47 -8.74 1.42
N ILE A 61 3.95 -8.52 0.19
CA ILE A 61 3.27 -8.94 -1.03
C ILE A 61 4.22 -9.78 -1.89
N MET A 62 3.65 -10.53 -2.82
CA MET A 62 4.35 -11.23 -3.88
C MET A 62 4.28 -10.42 -5.17
N LEU A 63 5.45 -10.15 -5.75
CA LEU A 63 5.61 -9.52 -7.05
C LEU A 63 5.91 -10.60 -8.10
N ASN A 64 5.11 -10.63 -9.17
CA ASN A 64 5.13 -11.67 -10.22
C ASN A 64 5.07 -13.11 -9.67
N ASN A 65 4.45 -13.30 -8.50
CA ASN A 65 4.41 -14.57 -7.78
C ASN A 65 5.81 -15.17 -7.49
N GLN A 66 6.86 -14.34 -7.50
CA GLN A 66 8.25 -14.77 -7.40
C GLN A 66 8.99 -14.09 -6.25
N PHE A 67 8.84 -12.77 -6.11
CA PHE A 67 9.59 -11.99 -5.14
C PHE A 67 8.68 -11.54 -4.00
N LYS A 68 9.01 -11.92 -2.78
CA LYS A 68 8.37 -11.37 -1.58
C LYS A 68 9.01 -10.04 -1.23
N ILE A 69 8.23 -8.96 -1.25
CA ILE A 69 8.69 -7.61 -0.88
C ILE A 69 7.77 -7.00 0.18
N GLN A 70 8.30 -6.10 0.99
CA GLN A 70 7.53 -5.31 1.93
C GLN A 70 7.06 -4.00 1.27
N VAL A 71 5.77 -3.71 1.38
CA VAL A 71 5.19 -2.46 0.88
C VAL A 71 4.55 -1.66 2.00
N LEU A 72 4.76 -0.35 1.98
CA LEU A 72 3.99 0.61 2.75
C LEU A 72 2.58 0.72 2.15
N LEU A 73 1.55 0.70 2.99
CA LEU A 73 0.15 0.91 2.58
C LEU A 73 -0.23 2.38 2.82
N ASP A 74 -0.40 3.14 1.75
CA ASP A 74 -0.70 4.58 1.81
C ASP A 74 -2.09 4.89 1.25
N SER A 75 -3.01 5.31 2.14
CA SER A 75 -4.35 5.72 1.74
C SER A 75 -4.38 7.02 0.95
N GLY A 76 -3.35 7.87 1.06
CA GLY A 76 -3.24 9.14 0.35
C GLY A 76 -2.55 9.04 -1.01
N ALA A 77 -2.12 7.85 -1.44
CA ALA A 77 -1.43 7.66 -2.72
C ALA A 77 -2.36 7.78 -3.96
N GLY A 78 -3.68 7.88 -3.74
CA GLY A 78 -4.70 7.76 -4.77
C GLY A 78 -4.98 6.31 -5.17
N ASN A 79 -6.04 6.10 -5.95
CA ASN A 79 -6.49 4.77 -6.33
C ASN A 79 -5.48 4.03 -7.22
N ASN A 80 -5.21 2.76 -6.89
CA ASN A 80 -4.36 1.87 -7.70
C ASN A 80 -2.98 2.48 -8.01
N SER A 81 -2.43 3.22 -7.04
CA SER A 81 -1.08 3.75 -7.09
C SER A 81 -0.09 2.69 -6.59
N PHE A 82 0.94 2.40 -7.38
CA PHE A 82 1.95 1.39 -7.09
C PHE A 82 3.34 1.95 -7.39
N TRP A 83 4.08 2.27 -6.34
CA TRP A 83 5.44 2.76 -6.42
C TRP A 83 6.37 1.66 -5.93
N LEU A 84 7.35 1.29 -6.74
CA LEU A 84 8.30 0.24 -6.44
C LEU A 84 9.72 0.80 -6.48
N SER A 85 10.64 0.21 -5.71
CA SER A 85 12.04 0.63 -5.78
C SER A 85 12.60 0.35 -7.17
N TYR A 86 13.30 1.33 -7.76
CA TYR A 86 14.01 1.16 -9.04
C TYR A 86 14.92 -0.08 -9.06
N LYS A 87 15.48 -0.46 -7.91
CA LYS A 87 16.34 -1.64 -7.76
C LYS A 87 15.63 -2.94 -8.20
N LEU A 88 14.30 -3.00 -8.12
CA LEU A 88 13.52 -4.18 -8.48
C LEU A 88 13.45 -4.44 -10.00
N ILE A 89 13.69 -3.44 -10.86
CA ILE A 89 13.70 -3.64 -12.33
C ILE A 89 14.68 -4.74 -12.72
N LYS A 90 15.88 -4.70 -12.15
CA LYS A 90 16.92 -5.70 -12.40
C LYS A 90 16.50 -7.08 -11.89
N ASN A 91 15.92 -7.15 -10.68
CA ASN A 91 15.46 -8.40 -10.09
C ASN A 91 14.34 -9.06 -10.89
N LEU A 92 13.46 -8.25 -11.47
CA LEU A 92 12.34 -8.71 -12.30
C LEU A 92 12.75 -9.04 -13.74
N ALA A 93 14.03 -8.91 -14.08
CA ALA A 93 14.56 -9.07 -15.44
C ALA A 93 13.79 -8.23 -16.49
N MET A 94 13.32 -7.05 -16.08
CA MET A 94 12.58 -6.15 -16.97
C MET A 94 13.54 -5.43 -17.92
N ASP A 95 13.13 -5.30 -19.17
CA ASP A 95 13.84 -4.49 -20.16
C ASP A 95 13.58 -3.01 -19.90
N SER A 96 14.55 -2.34 -19.27
CA SER A 96 14.44 -0.92 -18.91
C SER A 96 14.26 0.00 -20.11
N SER A 97 14.66 -0.42 -21.32
CA SER A 97 14.49 0.36 -22.54
C SER A 97 13.02 0.47 -22.99
N LYS A 98 12.16 -0.44 -22.50
CA LYS A 98 10.72 -0.46 -22.79
C LYS A 98 9.89 0.30 -21.75
N LEU A 99 10.53 0.84 -20.72
CA LEU A 99 9.85 1.61 -19.68
C LEU A 99 9.72 3.08 -20.12
N GLU A 100 8.57 3.67 -19.82
CA GLU A 100 8.36 5.10 -19.99
C GLU A 100 9.16 5.84 -18.90
N VAL A 101 10.14 6.64 -19.29
CA VAL A 101 10.99 7.38 -18.37
C VAL A 101 10.47 8.81 -18.19
N MET A 102 10.35 9.23 -16.93
CA MET A 102 10.01 10.61 -16.56
C MET A 102 11.00 11.13 -15.53
N GLU A 103 11.28 12.42 -15.59
CA GLU A 103 12.14 13.12 -14.62
C GLU A 103 11.34 14.19 -13.90
N LYS A 104 11.49 14.27 -12.57
CA LYS A 104 10.93 15.36 -11.77
C LYS A 104 12.04 16.00 -10.95
N LYS A 105 12.20 17.31 -11.07
CA LYS A 105 13.04 18.10 -10.17
C LYS A 105 12.41 18.13 -8.78
N SER A 106 13.23 18.01 -7.74
CA SER A 106 12.77 18.16 -6.37
C SER A 106 12.29 19.59 -6.12
N GLU A 107 11.16 19.70 -5.42
CA GLU A 107 10.58 20.98 -5.00
C GLU A 107 11.37 21.61 -3.83
N PHE A 108 12.25 20.84 -3.18
CA PHE A 108 13.07 21.30 -2.04
C PHE A 108 14.52 21.61 -2.43
N ASN A 109 15.04 20.97 -3.47
CA ASN A 109 16.40 21.16 -3.94
C ASN A 109 16.47 20.92 -5.45
N GLU A 110 16.55 22.00 -6.24
CA GLU A 110 16.49 21.94 -7.70
C GLU A 110 17.63 21.13 -8.35
N ASN A 111 18.73 20.89 -7.63
CA ASN A 111 19.85 20.06 -8.09
C ASN A 111 19.55 18.55 -7.99
N VAL A 112 18.49 18.17 -7.26
CA VAL A 112 18.04 16.78 -7.16
C VAL A 112 16.98 16.53 -8.22
N VAL A 113 17.27 15.60 -9.12
CA VAL A 113 16.33 15.09 -10.13
C VAL A 113 16.03 13.64 -9.83
N THR A 114 14.76 13.32 -9.64
CA THR A 114 14.31 11.93 -9.47
C THR A 114 13.83 11.39 -10.80
N LYS A 115 14.33 10.20 -11.17
CA LYS A 115 13.83 9.45 -12.32
C LYS A 115 12.76 8.46 -11.91
N PHE A 116 11.75 8.37 -12.75
CA PHE A 116 10.62 7.47 -12.63
C PHE A 116 10.55 6.63 -13.89
N TYR A 117 10.40 5.32 -13.72
CA TYR A 117 10.28 4.38 -14.83
C TYR A 117 8.93 3.70 -14.72
N LYS A 118 8.05 3.95 -15.68
CA LYS A 118 6.68 3.46 -15.66
C LYS A 118 6.54 2.27 -16.58
N GLY A 119 5.86 1.24 -16.10
CA GLY A 119 5.66 0.00 -16.82
C GLY A 119 4.60 -0.90 -16.20
N LEU A 120 4.52 -2.13 -16.68
CA LEU A 120 3.64 -3.16 -16.16
C LEU A 120 4.49 -4.23 -15.46
N VAL A 121 4.01 -4.72 -14.32
CA VAL A 121 4.51 -5.98 -13.72
C VAL A 121 3.44 -7.03 -13.91
N GLY A 122 3.79 -8.31 -14.02
CA GLY A 122 2.82 -9.38 -14.29
C GLY A 122 1.78 -9.53 -13.18
N SER A 123 2.17 -9.40 -11.91
CA SER A 123 1.19 -9.39 -10.81
C SER A 123 1.72 -8.77 -9.51
N ILE A 124 0.79 -8.25 -8.71
CA ILE A 124 0.96 -7.96 -7.28
C ILE A 124 -0.08 -8.79 -6.53
N SER A 125 0.34 -9.55 -5.52
CA SER A 125 -0.58 -10.40 -4.77
C SER A 125 -0.23 -10.55 -3.29
N ASN A 126 -1.23 -10.96 -2.52
CA ASN A 126 -1.05 -11.60 -1.22
C ASN A 126 -1.77 -12.97 -1.24
N GLU A 127 -1.95 -13.57 -0.06
CA GLU A 127 -2.59 -14.90 0.07
C GLU A 127 -4.07 -14.93 -0.37
N PHE A 128 -4.74 -13.79 -0.44
CA PHE A 128 -6.18 -13.69 -0.72
C PHE A 128 -6.52 -12.95 -2.02
N VAL A 129 -5.63 -12.07 -2.49
CA VAL A 129 -5.90 -11.12 -3.56
C VAL A 129 -4.75 -11.10 -4.54
N THR A 130 -5.08 -11.08 -5.84
CA THR A 130 -4.12 -10.95 -6.93
C THR A 130 -4.60 -9.91 -7.91
N LEU A 131 -3.77 -8.88 -8.11
CA LEU A 131 -3.92 -7.90 -9.17
C LEU A 131 -2.97 -8.25 -10.31
N LYS A 132 -3.53 -8.49 -11.51
CA LYS A 132 -2.76 -8.80 -12.72
C LYS A 132 -2.42 -7.53 -13.48
N ASP A 133 -1.23 -7.53 -14.08
CA ASP A 133 -0.74 -6.47 -14.95
C ASP A 133 -0.90 -5.04 -14.39
N PRO A 134 -0.60 -4.76 -13.10
CA PRO A 134 -0.71 -3.41 -12.59
C PRO A 134 0.31 -2.49 -13.25
N LYS A 135 -0.13 -1.27 -13.55
CA LYS A 135 0.75 -0.15 -13.91
C LYS A 135 1.52 0.28 -12.67
N VAL A 136 2.83 0.19 -12.72
CA VAL A 136 3.72 0.55 -11.63
C VAL A 136 4.65 1.68 -12.03
N MET A 137 5.09 2.43 -11.03
CA MET A 137 6.14 3.42 -11.14
C MET A 137 7.36 2.96 -10.34
N PHE A 138 8.45 2.67 -11.01
CA PHE A 138 9.73 2.40 -10.37
C PHE A 138 10.44 3.72 -10.10
N VAL A 139 10.77 3.99 -8.84
CA VAL A 139 11.26 5.29 -8.38
C VAL A 139 12.71 5.18 -7.93
N GLU A 140 13.58 6.01 -8.48
CA GLU A 140 14.96 6.15 -7.98
C GLU A 140 14.98 6.79 -6.59
N GLY A 141 15.78 6.25 -5.69
CA GLY A 141 15.90 6.77 -4.32
C GLY A 141 14.70 6.47 -3.41
N LEU A 142 13.74 5.63 -3.83
CA LEU A 142 12.68 5.17 -2.93
C LEU A 142 13.28 4.41 -1.74
N ILE A 143 12.98 4.89 -0.54
CA ILE A 143 13.50 4.32 0.72
C ILE A 143 12.79 3.01 1.10
N TYR A 144 11.64 2.72 0.49
CA TYR A 144 10.87 1.49 0.65
C TYR A 144 11.16 0.52 -0.51
N GLU A 145 10.95 -0.79 -0.30
CA GLU A 145 10.94 -1.75 -1.42
C GLU A 145 9.74 -1.47 -2.34
N GLY A 146 8.61 -1.07 -1.75
CA GLY A 146 7.51 -0.44 -2.46
C GLY A 146 6.53 0.28 -1.54
N LYS A 147 5.58 0.96 -2.16
CA LYS A 147 4.48 1.68 -1.55
C LYS A 147 3.27 1.53 -2.45
N THR A 148 2.14 1.13 -1.89
CA THR A 148 0.91 0.95 -2.66
C THR A 148 -0.22 1.73 -2.01
N SER A 149 -1.19 2.12 -2.84
CA SER A 149 -2.56 2.35 -2.38
C SER A 149 -3.10 1.13 -1.62
N ILE A 150 -4.21 1.30 -0.90
CA ILE A 150 -4.78 0.23 -0.07
C ILE A 150 -5.97 -0.46 -0.78
N ASN A 151 -6.63 0.26 -1.69
CA ASN A 151 -7.88 -0.15 -2.33
C ASN A 151 -7.75 -1.40 -3.23
N TRP A 152 -6.55 -1.80 -3.62
CA TRP A 152 -6.34 -3.02 -4.42
C TRP A 152 -6.53 -4.30 -3.60
N LEU A 153 -6.52 -4.21 -2.27
CA LEU A 153 -6.70 -5.34 -1.35
C LEU A 153 -8.16 -5.79 -1.22
N GLY A 154 -9.12 -5.00 -1.72
CA GLY A 154 -10.55 -5.33 -1.65
C GLY A 154 -11.40 -4.07 -1.55
N LYS A 155 -12.69 -4.23 -1.83
CA LYS A 155 -13.68 -3.14 -1.74
C LYS A 155 -14.02 -2.80 -0.31
N LYS A 156 -13.85 -3.77 0.59
CA LYS A 156 -14.10 -3.61 2.01
C LYS A 156 -13.01 -4.31 2.81
N ILE A 157 -12.27 -3.52 3.58
CA ILE A 157 -11.14 -4.02 4.38
C ILE A 157 -11.33 -3.65 5.84
N GLY A 158 -10.99 -4.59 6.72
CA GLY A 158 -10.90 -4.37 8.16
C GLY A 158 -9.46 -4.14 8.58
N ILE A 159 -9.21 -3.26 9.54
CA ILE A 159 -7.87 -2.99 10.07
C ILE A 159 -7.93 -3.05 11.60
N SER A 160 -7.00 -3.78 12.18
CA SER A 160 -6.78 -3.86 13.62
C SER A 160 -5.31 -3.61 13.94
N LEU A 161 -5.00 -2.41 14.43
CA LEU A 161 -3.62 -2.04 14.78
C LEU A 161 -3.13 -2.81 16.02
N LYS A 162 -3.97 -2.92 17.06
CA LYS A 162 -3.66 -3.69 18.28
C LYS A 162 -3.34 -5.16 18.00
N ASN A 163 -4.05 -5.78 17.05
CA ASN A 163 -3.83 -7.18 16.66
C ASN A 163 -2.84 -7.34 15.50
N LYS A 164 -2.33 -6.23 14.94
CA LYS A 164 -1.44 -6.20 13.76
C LYS A 164 -1.99 -7.03 12.59
N LYS A 165 -3.28 -6.87 12.30
CA LYS A 165 -3.97 -7.59 11.23
C LYS A 165 -4.77 -6.68 10.32
N MET A 166 -4.84 -7.08 9.05
CA MET A 166 -5.81 -6.59 8.08
C MET A 166 -6.72 -7.74 7.64
N TYR A 167 -7.98 -7.43 7.42
CA TYR A 167 -9.05 -8.37 7.09
C TYR A 167 -9.62 -8.05 5.72
N ILE A 168 -9.85 -9.08 4.91
CA ILE A 168 -10.55 -8.98 3.63
C ILE A 168 -12.01 -9.39 3.87
N LEU A 169 -12.94 -8.45 3.64
CA LEU A 169 -14.35 -8.58 4.06
C LEU A 169 -15.33 -8.68 2.88
N ASP A 170 -14.83 -8.82 1.66
CA ASP A 170 -15.58 -9.05 0.43
C ASP A 170 -15.48 -10.50 -0.12
#